data_AF-A0A8G0LTE4-F1
#
_entry.id   AF-A0A8G0LTE4-F1
#
_cell.length_a   1.000
_cell.length_b   1.000
_cell.length_c   1.000
_cell.angle_alpha   90.00
_cell.angle_beta   90.00
_cell.angle_gamma   90.00
#
_symmetry.space_group_name_H-M   'P 1'
#
loop_
_entity.id
_entity.type
_entity.pdbx_description
1 polymer ?
#
loop_
_entity_poly.entity_id
_entity_poly.type
_entity_poly.pdbx_seq_one_letter_code
_entity_poly.pdbx_strand_id
1 'polypeptide(L)'
;MHLVQLLLAASLIAATTAAPLLNQEVITEAQHRACVYGAPKKYDHWTIHYHEVKPPSQFPMRFVLDPAWVARHQNVGDADHFSLGTTWVPWAENRCQYTCNARKKCVSWVGYQTKHSTPEQGEFSCYFFDALIQPENIVPRAPDEPFKLTHAFNRLCENDTEI
;
A
#
# COMPACT_ATOMS: atom_id res chain seq x y z
N MET A 1 -35.79 13.12 57.77
CA MET A 1 -35.07 11.82 57.73
C MET A 1 -34.63 11.60 56.28
N HIS A 2 -33.48 12.13 55.85
CA HIS A 2 -32.13 11.53 55.98
C HIS A 2 -32.02 10.15 55.31
N LEU A 3 -31.47 10.08 54.08
CA LEU A 3 -30.07 9.69 53.85
C LEU A 3 -29.69 9.86 52.36
N VAL A 4 -28.59 10.58 52.15
CA VAL A 4 -27.77 10.58 50.93
C VAL A 4 -26.78 9.44 51.07
N GLN A 5 -26.60 8.58 50.05
CA GLN A 5 -25.33 7.86 49.84
C GLN A 5 -25.03 7.68 48.34
N LEU A 6 -23.97 8.37 47.91
CA LEU A 6 -23.17 8.06 46.72
C LEU A 6 -22.42 6.74 46.91
N LEU A 7 -22.11 6.03 45.82
CA LEU A 7 -20.92 5.19 45.63
C LEU A 7 -20.78 4.91 44.11
N LEU A 8 -19.92 5.64 43.39
CA LEU A 8 -18.48 5.41 43.12
C LEU A 8 -18.19 4.29 42.12
N ALA A 9 -17.62 4.74 41.00
CA ALA A 9 -17.23 4.01 39.81
C ALA A 9 -16.04 3.07 40.01
N ALA A 10 -15.98 2.01 39.20
CA ALA A 10 -14.76 1.32 38.86
C ALA A 10 -14.86 0.74 37.44
N SER A 11 -14.66 1.60 36.43
CA SER A 11 -14.43 1.17 35.05
C SER A 11 -12.97 0.73 34.92
N LEU A 12 -12.74 -0.58 34.95
CA LEU A 12 -11.46 -1.18 34.57
C LEU A 12 -11.33 -1.12 33.05
N ILE A 13 -10.77 -0.04 32.52
CA ILE A 13 -10.24 -0.04 31.16
C ILE A 13 -8.81 -0.56 31.26
N ALA A 14 -8.62 -1.81 30.88
CA ALA A 14 -7.29 -2.35 30.64
C ALA A 14 -6.67 -1.59 29.46
N ALA A 15 -5.70 -0.72 29.75
CA ALA A 15 -4.86 -0.12 28.74
C ALA A 15 -3.91 -1.21 28.20
N THR A 16 -4.27 -1.79 27.06
CA THR A 16 -3.30 -2.55 26.25
C THR A 16 -2.28 -1.55 25.72
N THR A 17 -1.07 -1.61 26.27
CA THR A 17 0.09 -0.91 25.74
C THR A 17 0.39 -1.47 24.35
N ALA A 18 -0.11 -0.81 23.31
CA ALA A 18 0.37 -1.01 21.96
C ALA A 18 1.85 -0.63 21.94
N ALA A 19 2.71 -1.60 21.62
CA ALA A 19 4.13 -1.37 21.37
C ALA A 19 4.29 -0.37 20.22
N PRO A 20 5.29 0.53 20.26
CA PRO A 20 5.48 1.50 19.19
C PRO A 20 5.91 0.76 17.91
N LEU A 21 5.08 0.87 16.87
CA LEU A 21 5.41 0.50 15.51
C LEU A 21 6.65 1.30 15.07
N LEU A 22 7.59 0.59 14.46
CA LEU A 22 8.82 1.13 13.89
C LEU A 22 8.51 2.36 13.01
N ASN A 23 9.14 3.50 13.33
CA ASN A 23 8.93 4.80 12.69
C ASN A 23 8.94 4.72 11.16
N GLN A 24 7.76 4.79 10.55
CA GLN A 24 7.59 5.22 9.17
C GLN A 24 7.16 6.69 9.23
N GLU A 25 8.13 7.59 9.14
CA GLU A 25 7.90 9.03 9.25
C GLU A 25 7.11 9.50 8.02
N VAL A 26 5.83 9.83 8.23
CA VAL A 26 4.92 10.33 7.20
C VAL A 26 4.95 11.85 7.27
N ILE A 27 5.54 12.50 6.27
CA ILE A 27 5.50 13.97 6.15
C ILE A 27 4.20 14.36 5.44
N THR A 28 3.31 15.03 6.16
CA THR A 28 2.13 15.71 5.59
C THR A 28 2.29 17.21 5.74
N GLU A 29 3.14 17.83 4.90
CA GLU A 29 3.09 19.28 4.71
C GLU A 29 2.33 19.62 3.43
N ALA A 30 1.46 20.63 3.51
CA ALA A 30 0.40 20.95 2.54
C ALA A 30 0.87 21.32 1.11
N GLN A 31 2.17 21.21 0.80
CA GLN A 31 2.73 21.36 -0.55
C GLN A 31 3.59 20.17 -1.01
N HIS A 32 4.00 19.29 -0.10
CA HIS A 32 4.75 18.09 -0.41
C HIS A 32 3.78 16.90 -0.53
N ARG A 33 3.85 16.19 -1.66
CA ARG A 33 3.09 14.93 -1.78
C ARG A 33 3.63 13.96 -0.74
N ALA A 34 2.74 13.24 -0.05
CA ALA A 34 3.15 12.24 0.94
C ALA A 34 4.18 11.28 0.33
N CYS A 35 5.25 11.00 1.07
CA CYS A 35 6.37 10.20 0.62
C CYS A 35 6.98 9.42 1.79
N VAL A 36 7.84 8.45 1.48
CA VAL A 36 8.63 7.69 2.46
C VAL A 36 10.11 7.74 2.11
N TYR A 37 10.96 7.68 3.14
CA TYR A 37 12.38 7.44 2.93
C TYR A 37 12.64 5.95 2.62
N GLY A 38 13.59 5.70 1.73
CA GLY A 38 13.92 4.34 1.30
C GLY A 38 14.78 4.32 0.04
N ALA A 39 14.77 3.19 -0.65
CA ALA A 39 15.48 3.01 -1.91
C ALA A 39 14.52 2.56 -3.03
N PRO A 40 14.82 2.92 -4.30
CA PRO A 40 14.13 2.37 -5.46
C PRO A 40 14.19 0.85 -5.52
N LYS A 41 13.12 0.23 -6.01
CA LYS A 41 13.10 -1.19 -6.35
C LYS A 41 13.77 -1.39 -7.71
N LYS A 42 14.81 -2.24 -7.74
CA LYS A 42 15.56 -2.59 -8.96
C LYS A 42 15.16 -3.97 -9.46
N TYR A 43 14.95 -4.05 -10.77
CA TYR A 43 14.89 -5.27 -11.59
C TYR A 43 16.06 -5.24 -12.59
N ASP A 44 16.30 -6.35 -13.31
CA ASP A 44 17.43 -6.47 -14.24
C ASP A 44 17.48 -5.35 -15.30
N HIS A 45 16.32 -4.94 -15.82
CA HIS A 45 16.20 -3.92 -16.87
C HIS A 45 15.32 -2.74 -16.49
N TRP A 46 14.75 -2.73 -15.29
CA TRP A 46 13.76 -1.73 -14.87
C TRP A 46 14.07 -1.21 -13.48
N THR A 47 13.92 0.09 -13.27
CA THR A 47 13.98 0.69 -11.94
C THR A 47 12.64 1.33 -11.63
N ILE A 48 12.04 0.90 -10.53
CA ILE A 48 10.88 1.56 -9.95
C ILE A 48 11.40 2.51 -8.87
N HIS A 49 11.35 3.81 -9.15
CA HIS A 49 11.69 4.94 -8.27
C HIS A 49 10.65 5.15 -7.15
N TYR A 50 10.14 4.06 -6.60
CA TYR A 50 9.23 4.00 -5.46
C TYR A 50 9.79 2.99 -4.45
N HIS A 51 9.45 3.17 -3.18
CA HIS A 51 9.73 2.21 -2.13
C HIS A 51 8.74 1.05 -2.17
N GLU A 52 9.23 -0.19 -2.21
CA GLU A 52 8.38 -1.37 -2.13
C GLU A 52 7.89 -1.59 -0.70
N VAL A 53 6.57 -1.63 -0.50
CA VAL A 53 5.94 -1.93 0.78
C VAL A 53 5.76 -3.44 0.91
N LYS A 54 6.36 -4.03 1.95
CA LYS A 54 6.26 -5.46 2.23
C LYS A 54 5.08 -5.75 3.18
N PRO A 55 4.40 -6.90 3.03
CA PRO A 55 3.44 -7.35 4.05
C PRO A 55 4.15 -7.59 5.39
N PRO A 56 3.42 -7.49 6.52
CA PRO A 56 3.98 -7.65 7.87
C PRO A 56 4.41 -9.10 8.15
N SER A 57 3.90 -10.07 7.39
CA SER A 57 4.30 -11.48 7.49
C SER A 57 4.92 -11.96 6.18
N GLN A 58 6.00 -12.75 6.30
CA GLN A 58 6.69 -13.37 5.16
C GLN A 58 6.15 -14.77 4.81
N PHE A 59 5.11 -15.25 5.50
CA PHE A 59 4.50 -16.52 5.16
C PHE A 59 3.95 -16.49 3.73
N PRO A 60 3.92 -17.63 3.01
CA PRO A 60 3.41 -17.73 1.65
C PRO A 60 1.87 -17.62 1.65
N MET A 61 1.36 -16.50 2.16
CA MET A 61 -0.01 -16.09 2.02
C MET A 61 -0.11 -15.26 0.75
N ARG A 62 -1.19 -15.45 0.01
CA ARG A 62 -1.57 -14.48 -1.01
C ARG A 62 -2.04 -13.25 -0.25
N PHE A 63 -1.66 -12.07 -0.73
CA PHE A 63 -2.02 -10.81 -0.11
C PHE A 63 -2.89 -9.99 -1.05
N VAL A 64 -3.70 -9.13 -0.44
CA VAL A 64 -4.44 -8.04 -1.08
C VAL A 64 -4.34 -6.81 -0.18
N LEU A 65 -4.66 -5.65 -0.72
CA LEU A 65 -4.92 -4.49 0.13
C LEU A 65 -6.26 -4.67 0.86
N ASP A 66 -6.32 -4.21 2.11
CA ASP A 66 -7.54 -4.11 2.90
C ASP A 66 -8.63 -3.40 2.06
N PRO A 67 -9.72 -4.08 1.70
CA PRO A 67 -10.79 -3.49 0.88
C PRO A 67 -11.38 -2.22 1.49
N ALA A 68 -11.44 -2.12 2.82
CA ALA A 68 -11.94 -0.93 3.49
C ALA A 68 -10.97 0.26 3.31
N TRP A 69 -9.67 0.00 3.31
CA TRP A 69 -8.65 1.01 3.01
C TRP A 69 -8.71 1.42 1.53
N VAL A 70 -8.80 0.45 0.61
CA VAL A 70 -8.93 0.71 -0.84
C VAL A 70 -10.12 1.63 -1.13
N ALA A 71 -11.30 1.32 -0.58
CA ALA A 71 -12.51 2.12 -0.78
C ALA A 71 -12.39 3.57 -0.31
N ARG A 72 -11.50 3.87 0.65
CA ARG A 72 -11.26 5.22 1.14
C ARG A 72 -10.22 6.00 0.32
N HIS A 73 -9.25 5.31 -0.29
CA HIS A 73 -8.04 5.94 -0.83
C HIS A 73 -7.86 5.80 -2.35
N GLN A 74 -8.66 4.97 -3.02
CA GLN A 74 -8.61 4.80 -4.48
C GLN A 74 -9.33 5.96 -5.21
N ASN A 75 -8.92 7.19 -4.93
CA ASN A 75 -9.55 8.42 -5.46
C ASN A 75 -8.71 9.09 -6.55
N VAL A 76 -7.73 8.38 -7.10
CA VAL A 76 -6.72 8.93 -8.01
C VAL A 76 -6.97 8.49 -9.45
N GLY A 77 -8.23 8.37 -9.84
CA GLY A 77 -8.67 7.92 -11.16
C GLY A 77 -8.77 6.41 -11.28
N ASP A 78 -9.14 5.94 -12.47
CA ASP A 78 -9.44 4.53 -12.73
C ASP A 78 -8.21 3.63 -12.65
N ALA A 79 -8.44 2.32 -12.48
CA ALA A 79 -7.39 1.33 -12.59
C ALA A 79 -6.93 1.21 -14.05
N ASP A 80 -5.61 1.03 -14.26
CA ASP A 80 -5.08 0.71 -15.59
C ASP A 80 -5.05 -0.81 -15.74
N HIS A 81 -5.44 -1.33 -16.90
CA HIS A 81 -5.49 -2.77 -17.18
C HIS A 81 -4.65 -3.13 -18.42
N PHE A 82 -3.92 -4.24 -18.35
CA PHE A 82 -3.06 -4.76 -19.42
C PHE A 82 -3.22 -6.27 -19.58
N SER A 83 -3.11 -6.77 -20.80
CA SER A 83 -3.00 -8.21 -21.08
C SER A 83 -1.52 -8.58 -21.20
N LEU A 84 -0.98 -9.29 -20.21
CA LEU A 84 0.42 -9.72 -20.16
C LEU A 84 0.63 -10.91 -19.21
N GLY A 85 1.61 -11.76 -19.55
CA GLY A 85 2.06 -12.87 -18.70
C GLY A 85 3.01 -12.45 -17.57
N THR A 86 3.35 -13.38 -16.69
CA THR A 86 4.11 -13.14 -15.45
C THR A 86 5.54 -12.63 -15.69
N THR A 87 6.19 -12.99 -16.80
CA THR A 87 7.54 -12.50 -17.14
C THR A 87 7.58 -10.99 -17.37
N TRP A 88 6.43 -10.37 -17.67
CA TRP A 88 6.33 -8.94 -17.97
C TRP A 88 5.89 -8.09 -16.78
N VAL A 89 5.77 -8.67 -15.58
CA VAL A 89 5.39 -7.92 -14.36
C VAL A 89 6.30 -6.71 -14.10
N PRO A 90 7.64 -6.81 -14.18
CA PRO A 90 8.52 -5.64 -14.01
C PRO A 90 8.24 -4.50 -15.00
N TRP A 91 7.92 -4.83 -16.24
CA TRP A 91 7.53 -3.83 -17.25
C TRP A 91 6.18 -3.20 -16.92
N ALA A 92 5.20 -4.01 -16.51
CA ALA A 92 3.86 -3.55 -16.12
C ALA A 92 3.92 -2.59 -14.94
N GLU A 93 4.74 -2.93 -13.95
CA GLU A 93 5.02 -2.11 -12.76
C GLU A 93 5.69 -0.79 -13.11
N ASN A 94 6.66 -0.82 -14.04
CA ASN A 94 7.28 0.41 -14.55
C ASN A 94 6.24 1.30 -15.26
N ARG A 95 5.28 0.71 -15.97
CA ARG A 95 4.15 1.44 -16.56
C ARG A 95 3.23 2.04 -15.50
N CYS A 96 2.89 1.30 -14.43
CA CYS A 96 2.13 1.85 -13.30
C CYS A 96 2.81 3.08 -12.72
N GLN A 97 4.13 3.04 -12.51
CA GLN A 97 4.88 4.20 -12.04
C GLN A 97 4.68 5.43 -12.94
N TYR A 98 4.81 5.29 -14.26
CA TYR A 98 4.59 6.42 -15.17
C TYR A 98 3.18 7.00 -15.03
N THR A 99 2.17 6.14 -14.94
CA THR A 99 0.78 6.57 -14.71
C THR A 99 0.64 7.31 -13.37
N CYS A 100 1.20 6.78 -12.28
CA CYS A 100 1.15 7.42 -10.98
C CYS A 100 1.86 8.78 -11.00
N ASN A 101 3.01 8.90 -11.66
CA ASN A 101 3.73 10.16 -11.79
C ASN A 101 2.90 11.24 -12.52
N ALA A 102 2.16 10.85 -13.55
CA ALA A 102 1.27 11.75 -14.29
C ALA A 102 0.04 12.20 -13.47
N ARG A 103 -0.40 11.39 -12.49
CA ARG A 103 -1.57 11.67 -11.65
C ARG A 103 -1.17 12.54 -10.45
N LYS A 104 -1.62 13.79 -10.41
CA LYS A 104 -1.22 14.80 -9.39
C LYS A 104 -1.37 14.35 -7.93
N LYS A 105 -2.41 13.57 -7.62
CA LYS A 105 -2.68 13.09 -6.26
C LYS A 105 -2.06 11.72 -5.95
N CYS A 106 -1.39 11.07 -6.91
CA CYS A 106 -0.90 9.72 -6.70
C CYS A 106 0.37 9.73 -5.87
N VAL A 107 0.32 9.05 -4.73
CA VAL A 107 1.46 8.90 -3.81
C VAL A 107 1.81 7.43 -3.59
N SER A 108 0.93 6.50 -3.96
CA SER A 108 1.20 5.08 -3.92
C SER A 108 0.39 4.34 -4.97
N TRP A 109 0.79 3.10 -5.27
CA TRP A 109 0.08 2.22 -6.19
C TRP A 109 0.36 0.75 -5.89
N VAL A 110 -0.49 -0.13 -6.38
CA VAL A 110 -0.30 -1.58 -6.33
C VAL A 110 -0.51 -2.23 -7.69
N GLY A 111 0.24 -3.31 -7.92
CA GLY A 111 0.08 -4.20 -9.06
C GLY A 111 -0.68 -5.45 -8.68
N TYR A 112 -1.69 -5.82 -9.47
CA TYR A 112 -2.40 -7.09 -9.35
C TYR A 112 -2.25 -7.88 -10.64
N GLN A 113 -2.03 -9.18 -10.51
CA GLN A 113 -2.05 -10.11 -11.62
C GLN A 113 -3.13 -11.18 -11.41
N THR A 114 -3.78 -11.64 -12.47
CA THR A 114 -4.76 -12.73 -12.32
C THR A 114 -4.10 -14.02 -11.82
N LYS A 115 -4.80 -14.75 -10.95
CA LYS A 115 -4.27 -15.96 -10.28
C LYS A 115 -3.86 -17.08 -11.25
N HIS A 116 -4.38 -17.04 -12.48
CA HIS A 116 -4.13 -18.04 -13.52
C HIS A 116 -3.15 -17.56 -14.59
N SER A 117 -2.48 -16.42 -14.38
CA SER A 117 -1.46 -15.95 -15.33
C SER A 117 -0.32 -16.95 -15.45
N THR A 118 0.10 -17.22 -16.69
CA THR A 118 1.29 -17.98 -17.07
C THR A 118 2.43 -17.02 -17.44
N PRO A 119 3.66 -17.51 -17.70
CA PRO A 119 4.75 -16.65 -18.19
C PRO A 119 4.39 -15.84 -19.44
N GLU A 120 3.60 -16.41 -20.36
CA GLU A 120 3.25 -15.77 -21.63
C GLU A 120 1.90 -15.05 -21.63
N GLN A 121 0.94 -15.46 -20.81
CA GLN A 121 -0.45 -14.98 -20.87
C GLN A 121 -0.99 -14.62 -19.50
N GLY A 122 -1.81 -13.57 -19.44
CA GLY A 122 -2.40 -13.12 -18.19
C GLY A 122 -3.01 -11.74 -18.31
N GLU A 123 -3.44 -11.23 -17.16
CA GLU A 123 -3.92 -9.86 -17.02
C GLU A 123 -3.26 -9.22 -15.81
N PHE A 124 -2.96 -7.93 -15.95
CA PHE A 124 -2.34 -7.13 -14.92
C PHE A 124 -3.10 -5.81 -14.75
N SER A 125 -3.28 -5.38 -13.52
CA SER A 125 -4.00 -4.17 -13.15
C SER A 125 -3.17 -3.29 -12.21
N CYS A 126 -3.12 -1.99 -12.47
CA CYS A 126 -2.56 -1.00 -11.54
C CYS A 126 -3.69 -0.27 -10.81
N TYR A 127 -3.61 -0.18 -9.49
CA TYR A 127 -4.51 0.64 -8.67
C TYR A 127 -3.71 1.75 -8.00
N PHE A 128 -4.27 2.95 -7.95
CA PHE A 128 -3.56 4.18 -7.57
C PHE A 128 -4.24 4.88 -6.41
N PHE A 129 -3.46 5.41 -5.46
CA PHE A 129 -4.00 5.96 -4.22
C PHE A 129 -3.39 7.32 -3.86
N ASP A 130 -4.17 8.08 -3.08
CA ASP A 130 -3.81 9.39 -2.56
C ASP A 130 -3.18 9.34 -1.16
N ALA A 131 -3.02 8.14 -0.61
CA ALA A 131 -2.40 7.88 0.68
C ALA A 131 -1.27 6.84 0.57
N LEU A 132 -0.32 6.91 1.51
CA LEU A 132 0.75 5.92 1.62
C LEU A 132 0.19 4.59 2.13
N ILE A 133 0.60 3.50 1.50
CA ILE A 133 0.26 2.14 1.91
C ILE A 133 1.15 1.78 3.10
N GLN A 134 0.54 1.37 4.20
CA GLN A 134 1.26 0.79 5.34
C GLN A 134 1.30 -0.73 5.23
N PRO A 135 2.30 -1.42 5.81
CA PRO A 135 2.34 -2.88 5.84
C PRO A 135 1.02 -3.50 6.31
N GLU A 136 0.38 -2.93 7.33
CA GLU A 136 -0.87 -3.41 7.92
C GLU A 136 -2.06 -3.34 6.95
N ASN A 137 -1.95 -2.52 5.90
CA ASN A 137 -2.96 -2.48 4.85
C ASN A 137 -2.83 -3.65 3.88
N ILE A 138 -1.73 -4.41 3.91
CA ILE A 138 -1.51 -5.61 3.10
C ILE A 138 -1.94 -6.83 3.91
N VAL A 139 -3.18 -7.26 3.70
CA VAL A 139 -3.84 -8.29 4.50
C VAL A 139 -3.83 -9.65 3.79
N PRO A 140 -3.86 -10.77 4.53
CA PRO A 140 -4.05 -12.09 3.95
C PRO A 140 -5.34 -12.14 3.13
N ARG A 141 -5.23 -12.72 1.94
CA ARG A 141 -6.34 -12.83 1.00
C ARG A 141 -7.25 -14.03 1.29
N ALA A 142 -8.53 -13.92 0.95
CA ALA A 142 -9.47 -15.04 0.90
C ALA A 142 -9.15 -16.03 -0.26
N PRO A 143 -9.36 -17.35 -0.09
CA PRO A 143 -8.91 -18.36 -1.06
C PRO A 143 -9.38 -18.14 -2.51
N ASP A 144 -10.55 -17.53 -2.70
CA ASP A 144 -11.32 -17.48 -3.94
C ASP A 144 -11.01 -16.30 -4.87
N GLU A 145 -10.39 -15.22 -4.39
CA GLU A 145 -10.24 -13.97 -5.16
C GLU A 145 -9.53 -14.15 -6.53
N PRO A 146 -9.95 -13.48 -7.61
CA PRO A 146 -9.35 -13.74 -8.93
C PRO A 146 -7.92 -13.19 -9.09
N PHE A 147 -7.47 -12.28 -8.21
CA PHE A 147 -6.22 -11.54 -8.39
C PHE A 147 -5.20 -11.78 -7.27
N LYS A 148 -3.92 -11.68 -7.61
CA LYS A 148 -2.77 -11.80 -6.72
C LYS A 148 -2.01 -10.47 -6.74
N LEU A 149 -1.79 -9.87 -5.57
CA LEU A 149 -0.90 -8.72 -5.44
C LEU A 149 0.52 -9.13 -5.90
N THR A 150 1.11 -8.39 -6.83
CA THR A 150 2.52 -8.56 -7.19
C THR A 150 3.37 -7.80 -6.19
N HIS A 151 3.19 -6.49 -6.14
CA HIS A 151 3.90 -5.59 -5.24
C HIS A 151 3.04 -4.36 -4.92
N ALA A 152 3.39 -3.69 -3.83
CA ALA A 152 2.84 -2.41 -3.41
C ALA A 152 3.97 -1.38 -3.31
N PHE A 153 3.70 -0.14 -3.70
CA PHE A 153 4.73 0.89 -3.83
C PHE A 153 4.29 2.23 -3.28
N ASN A 154 5.15 2.84 -2.46
CA ASN A 154 5.01 4.21 -1.96
C ASN A 154 6.03 5.13 -2.61
N ARG A 155 5.62 6.37 -2.90
CA ARG A 155 6.49 7.39 -3.44
C ARG A 155 7.68 7.63 -2.50
N LEU A 156 8.88 7.70 -3.07
CA LEU A 156 10.07 8.10 -2.34
C LEU A 156 10.08 9.62 -2.13
N CYS A 157 10.60 10.06 -0.99
CA CYS A 157 10.91 11.49 -0.82
C CYS A 157 12.05 11.87 -1.76
N GLU A 158 11.97 13.05 -2.36
CA GLU A 158 13.10 13.64 -3.06
C GLU A 158 14.18 13.94 -2.01
N ASN A 159 15.42 13.51 -2.24
CA ASN A 159 16.51 13.99 -1.41
C ASN A 159 16.79 15.41 -1.86
N ASP A 160 16.58 16.41 -1.00
CA ASP A 160 16.86 17.83 -1.24
C ASP A 160 18.36 18.16 -1.51
N THR A 161 19.18 17.17 -1.88
CA THR A 161 20.62 17.30 -2.13
C THR A 161 20.98 17.48 -3.60
N GLU A 162 20.02 17.60 -4.51
CA GLU A 162 20.28 18.00 -5.90
C GLU A 162 19.77 19.44 -6.15
N ILE A 163 20.54 20.42 -5.67
CA ILE A 163 20.53 21.81 -6.15
C ILE A 163 21.96 22.20 -6.52
#